data_AF-A0A946VLK2-F1
#
_entry.id   AF-A0A946VLK2-F1
#
_cell.length_a   1.000
_cell.length_b   1.000
_cell.length_c   1.000
_cell.angle_alpha   90.00
_cell.angle_beta   90.00
_cell.angle_gamma   90.00
#
_symmetry.space_group_name_H-M   'P 1'
#
loop_
_entity.id
_entity.type
_entity.pdbx_description
1 polymer ?
#
loop_
_entity_poly.entity_id
_entity_poly.type
_entity_poly.pdbx_seq_one_letter_code
_entity_poly.pdbx_strand_id
1 'polypeptide(L)'
;IPLVSVLALFWLFVETKDINKVSTLSSSVFWLVLPSLALFVSLPLLLKQGFNFYVSIGLSIGITVGCYFLMKAVLNHFGAKQ
;
A
#
# COMPACT_ATOMS: atom_id res chain seq x y z
N ILE A 1 -20.01 -11.47 0.69
CA ILE A 1 -18.67 -11.14 0.13
C ILE A 1 -17.86 -10.16 1.01
N PRO A 2 -18.40 -9.05 1.56
CA PRO A 2 -17.59 -8.13 2.38
C PRO A 2 -17.31 -8.68 3.79
N LEU A 3 -18.25 -9.41 4.39
CA LEU A 3 -18.04 -10.06 5.69
C LEU A 3 -16.96 -11.15 5.66
N VAL A 4 -16.79 -11.85 4.53
CA VAL A 4 -15.79 -12.92 4.38
C VAL A 4 -14.37 -12.36 4.39
N SER A 5 -14.16 -11.16 3.83
CA SER A 5 -12.87 -10.48 3.91
C SER A 5 -12.55 -10.00 5.33
N VAL A 6 -13.55 -9.49 6.06
CA VAL A 6 -13.37 -9.04 7.45
C VAL A 6 -13.07 -10.24 8.37
N LEU A 7 -13.75 -11.37 8.15
CA LEU A 7 -13.55 -12.58 8.95
C LEU A 7 -12.20 -13.25 8.68
N ALA A 8 -11.70 -13.21 7.43
CA ALA A 8 -10.37 -13.68 7.08
C ALA A 8 -9.25 -12.86 7.74
N LEU A 9 -9.43 -11.53 7.84
CA LEU A 9 -8.50 -10.64 8.56
C LEU A 9 -8.53 -10.89 10.07
N PHE A 10 -9.71 -11.18 10.63
CA PHE A 10 -9.87 -11.52 12.04
C PHE A 10 -9.25 -12.88 12.39
N TRP A 11 -9.40 -13.87 11.50
CA TRP A 11 -8.82 -15.22 11.66
C TRP A 11 -7.29 -15.19 11.61
N LEU A 12 -6.71 -14.40 10.70
CA LEU A 12 -5.26 -14.21 10.59
C LEU A 12 -4.66 -13.55 11.84
N PHE A 13 -5.39 -12.62 12.45
CA PHE A 13 -5.01 -11.99 13.72
C PHE A 13 -5.04 -12.98 14.90
N VAL A 14 -6.02 -13.90 14.92
CA VAL A 14 -6.18 -14.94 15.95
C VAL A 14 -5.16 -16.08 15.81
N GLU A 15 -4.74 -16.41 14.59
CA GLU A 15 -3.86 -17.56 14.32
C GLU A 15 -2.38 -17.26 14.64
N THR A 16 -1.96 -16.01 14.48
CA THR A 16 -0.54 -15.67 14.67
C THR A 16 -0.16 -15.62 16.16
N LYS A 17 -1.06 -15.21 17.06
CA LYS A 17 -0.95 -15.25 18.56
C LYS A 17 0.36 -14.77 19.19
N ASP A 18 1.24 -14.15 18.40
CA ASP A 18 2.60 -13.77 18.73
C ASP A 18 2.69 -12.29 18.38
N ILE A 19 2.47 -11.43 19.38
CA ILE A 19 2.23 -9.99 19.23
C ILE A 19 3.35 -9.33 18.40
N ASN A 20 4.58 -9.84 18.51
CA ASN A 20 5.73 -9.37 17.77
C ASN A 20 5.67 -9.71 16.26
N LYS A 21 5.24 -10.92 15.90
CA LYS A 21 5.07 -11.33 14.49
C LYS A 21 3.85 -10.68 13.86
N VAL A 22 2.75 -10.57 14.59
CA VAL A 22 1.54 -9.84 14.16
C VAL A 22 1.86 -8.38 13.86
N SER A 23 2.60 -7.72 14.75
CA SER A 23 2.99 -6.32 14.60
C SER A 23 3.88 -6.10 13.37
N THR A 24 4.88 -6.97 13.18
CA THR A 24 5.80 -6.91 12.02
C THR A 24 5.07 -7.14 10.70
N LEU A 25 4.18 -8.15 10.66
CA LEU A 25 3.41 -8.48 9.46
C LEU A 25 2.39 -7.37 9.16
N SER A 26 1.66 -6.88 10.17
CA SER A 26 0.67 -5.80 10.00
C SER A 26 1.33 -4.50 9.53
N SER A 27 2.51 -4.16 10.07
CA SER A 27 3.29 -3.00 9.62
C SER A 27 3.75 -3.16 8.17
N SER A 28 4.17 -4.36 7.77
CA SER A 28 4.56 -4.66 6.40
C SER A 28 3.39 -4.55 5.43
N VAL A 29 2.21 -5.08 5.81
CA VAL A 29 0.98 -4.96 5.01
C VAL A 29 0.53 -3.51 4.91
N PHE A 30 0.53 -2.76 6.02
CA PHE A 30 0.22 -1.33 6.02
C PHE A 30 1.11 -0.57 5.02
N TRP A 31 2.39 -0.90 5.00
CA TRP A 31 3.36 -0.34 4.07
C TRP A 31 3.13 -0.67 2.60
N LEU A 32 2.58 -1.85 2.29
CA LEU A 32 2.25 -2.26 0.93
C LEU A 32 0.90 -1.69 0.45
N VAL A 33 -0.01 -1.38 1.36
CA VAL A 33 -1.32 -0.81 1.05
C VAL A 33 -1.21 0.65 0.61
N LEU A 34 -0.32 1.46 1.19
CA LEU A 34 -0.12 2.86 0.79
C LEU A 34 0.21 3.04 -0.72
N PRO A 35 1.22 2.35 -1.28
CA PRO A 35 1.51 2.41 -2.72
C PRO A 35 0.35 1.92 -3.58
N SER A 36 -0.37 0.90 -3.12
CA SER A 36 -1.53 0.33 -3.82
C SER A 36 -2.69 1.33 -3.87
N LEU A 37 -2.96 2.05 -2.79
CA LEU A 37 -3.94 3.14 -2.74
C LEU A 37 -3.56 4.29 -3.67
N ALA A 38 -2.27 4.66 -3.71
CA ALA A 38 -1.78 5.68 -4.64
C ALA A 38 -2.08 5.28 -6.09
N LEU A 39 -1.78 4.03 -6.48
CA LEU A 39 -2.09 3.53 -7.82
C LEU A 39 -3.60 3.55 -8.10
N PHE A 40 -4.41 3.10 -7.14
CA PHE A 40 -5.86 3.00 -7.29
C PHE A 40 -6.55 4.37 -7.38
N VAL A 41 -5.94 5.42 -6.83
CA VAL A 41 -6.42 6.81 -6.96
C VAL A 41 -5.89 7.48 -8.23
N SER A 42 -4.61 7.28 -8.56
CA SER A 42 -3.99 7.89 -9.75
C SER A 42 -4.59 7.37 -11.06
N LEU A 43 -4.87 6.07 -11.15
CA LEU A 43 -5.40 5.44 -12.36
C LEU A 43 -6.77 6.03 -12.81
N PRO A 44 -7.82 6.11 -11.96
CA PRO A 44 -9.09 6.72 -12.34
C PRO A 44 -9.00 8.24 -12.54
N LEU A 45 -8.10 8.94 -11.83
CA LEU A 45 -7.88 10.38 -12.03
C LEU A 45 -7.32 10.66 -13.43
N LEU A 46 -6.31 9.91 -13.88
CA LEU A 46 -5.73 10.09 -15.21
C LEU A 46 -6.68 9.61 -16.33
N LEU A 47 -7.44 8.54 -16.09
CA LEU A 47 -8.50 8.11 -16.99
C LEU A 47 -9.60 9.19 -17.13
N LYS A 48 -9.97 9.86 -16.05
CA LYS A 48 -10.91 10.99 -16.08
C LYS A 48 -10.37 12.22 -16.81
N GLN A 49 -9.06 12.43 -16.82
CA GLN A 49 -8.42 13.54 -17.55
C GLN A 49 -8.34 13.30 -19.07
N GLY A 50 -8.81 12.15 -19.58
CA GLY A 50 -8.83 11.86 -21.01
C GLY A 50 -7.49 11.40 -21.58
N PHE A 51 -6.52 11.06 -20.74
CA PHE A 51 -5.26 10.49 -21.18
C PHE A 51 -5.45 9.05 -21.70
N ASN A 52 -4.69 8.70 -22.75
CA ASN A 52 -4.70 7.36 -23.34
C ASN A 52 -4.31 6.32 -22.27
N PHE A 53 -5.01 5.19 -22.21
CA PHE A 53 -4.88 4.18 -21.15
C PHE A 53 -3.42 3.78 -20.85
N TYR A 54 -2.60 3.67 -21.90
CA TYR A 54 -1.17 3.34 -21.79
C TYR A 54 -0.35 4.43 -21.09
N VAL A 55 -0.62 5.72 -21.37
CA VAL A 55 0.03 6.85 -20.70
C VAL A 55 -0.41 6.93 -19.24
N SER A 56 -1.70 6.68 -18.99
CA SER A 56 -2.28 6.67 -17.64
C SER A 56 -1.68 5.58 -16.75
N ILE A 57 -1.45 4.38 -17.29
CA ILE A 57 -0.71 3.31 -16.60
C ILE A 57 0.74 3.72 -16.34
N GLY A 58 1.45 4.24 -17.34
CA GLY A 58 2.85 4.66 -17.19
C GLY A 58 3.04 5.72 -16.10
N LEU A 59 2.20 6.75 -16.10
CA LEU A 59 2.23 7.77 -15.06
C LEU A 59 1.82 7.23 -13.68
N SER A 60 0.79 6.39 -13.61
CA SER A 60 0.35 5.81 -12.33
C SER A 60 1.46 4.96 -11.71
N ILE A 61 2.16 4.14 -12.51
CA ILE A 61 3.33 3.39 -12.05
C ILE A 61 4.43 4.35 -11.58
N GLY A 62 4.71 5.41 -12.34
CA GLY A 62 5.69 6.43 -11.95
C GLY A 62 5.36 7.09 -10.61
N ILE A 63 4.09 7.43 -10.39
CA ILE A 63 3.58 7.99 -9.13
C ILE A 63 3.71 6.96 -8.00
N THR A 64 3.35 5.70 -8.23
CA THR A 64 3.49 4.63 -7.24
C THR A 64 4.96 4.40 -6.85
N VAL A 65 5.88 4.40 -7.81
CA VAL A 65 7.32 4.28 -7.56
C VAL A 65 7.82 5.50 -6.78
N GLY A 66 7.43 6.71 -7.17
CA GLY A 66 7.75 7.94 -6.44
C GLY A 66 7.23 7.91 -5.00
N CYS A 67 6.00 7.44 -4.81
CA CYS A 67 5.39 7.28 -3.50
C CYS A 67 6.16 6.25 -2.66
N TYR A 68 6.58 5.12 -3.24
CA TYR A 68 7.40 4.11 -2.57
C TYR A 68 8.78 4.66 -2.18
N PHE A 69 9.42 5.46 -3.04
CA PHE A 69 10.68 6.14 -2.73
C PHE A 69 10.52 7.18 -1.63
N LEU A 70 9.48 8.01 -1.68
CA LEU A 70 9.14 8.96 -0.63
C LEU A 70 8.92 8.23 0.69
N MET A 71 8.18 7.13 0.65
CA MET A 71 7.94 6.31 1.82
C MET A 71 9.26 5.81 2.38
N LYS A 72 10.10 5.15 1.57
CA LYS A 72 11.44 4.69 2.00
C LYS A 72 12.29 5.83 2.53
N ALA A 73 12.24 7.01 1.92
CA ALA A 73 12.97 8.18 2.38
C ALA A 73 12.45 8.66 3.74
N VAL A 74 11.14 8.69 3.95
CA VAL A 74 10.51 9.00 5.24
C VAL A 74 10.86 7.95 6.29
N LEU A 75 10.85 6.66 5.95
CA LEU A 75 11.27 5.59 6.85
C LEU A 75 12.76 5.66 7.18
N ASN A 76 13.59 6.02 6.22
CA ASN A 76 15.01 6.25 6.45
C ASN A 76 15.21 7.53 7.29
N HIS A 77 14.37 8.55 7.13
CA HIS A 77 14.46 9.78 7.93
C HIS A 77 13.97 9.59 9.36
N PHE A 78 12.88 8.84 9.57
CA PHE A 78 12.33 8.50 10.90
C PHE A 78 13.03 7.30 11.55
N GLY A 79 13.67 6.44 10.75
CA GLY A 79 14.41 5.23 11.15
C GLY A 79 15.93 5.41 11.16
N ALA A 80 16.48 6.56 10.75
CA ALA A 80 17.89 6.94 10.99
C ALA A 80 18.12 7.35 12.45
N LYS A 81 17.51 6.58 13.35
CA LYS A 81 17.83 6.51 14.77
C LYS A 81 17.57 5.09 15.26
N GLN A 82 18.10 4.09 14.56
CA GLN A 82 18.57 2.86 15.20
C GLN A 82 20.05 3.02 15.50
#